data_AF-A0A022FYD9-F1
#
_entry.id   AF-A0A022FYD9-F1
#
_cell.length_a   1.000
_cell.length_b   1.000
_cell.length_c   1.000
_cell.angle_alpha   90.00
_cell.angle_beta   90.00
_cell.angle_gamma   90.00
#
_symmetry.space_group_name_H-M   'P 1'
#
loop_
_entity.id
_entity.type
_entity.pdbx_description
1 polymer ?
#
loop_
_entity_poly.entity_id
_entity_poly.type
_entity_poly.pdbx_seq_one_letter_code
_entity_poly.pdbx_strand_id
1 'polypeptide(L)'
;MKPRTLVALVVLPVLLGTISAAAHADDDWDDDDHRYARRYKGGDYKEEFWVGNCKIKRKWKDNGEYKEERKCKDRPVMYQPPPAVYYQPEPAFVVSPQVVIRP
;
A
#
# COMPACT_ATOMS: atom_id res chain seq x y z
N MET A 1 5.23 47.12 42.85
CA MET A 1 5.47 46.24 41.67
C MET A 1 4.78 46.89 40.48
N LYS A 2 5.44 46.99 39.31
CA LYS A 2 4.92 47.78 38.17
C LYS A 2 3.66 47.11 37.58
N PRO A 3 2.64 47.87 37.13
CA PRO A 3 1.40 47.30 36.61
C PRO A 3 1.63 46.40 35.39
N ARG A 4 2.71 46.67 34.62
CA ARG A 4 3.14 45.86 33.48
C ARG A 4 3.58 44.44 33.87
N THR A 5 4.21 44.25 35.03
CA THR A 5 4.63 42.93 35.52
C THR A 5 3.46 42.14 36.12
N LEU A 6 2.45 42.82 36.68
CA LEU A 6 1.22 42.16 37.14
C LEU A 6 0.35 41.66 35.98
N VAL A 7 0.23 42.44 34.90
CA VAL A 7 -0.49 42.02 33.69
C VAL A 7 0.20 40.81 33.04
N ALA A 8 1.53 40.80 32.95
CA ALA A 8 2.27 39.67 32.41
C ALA A 8 2.11 38.38 33.23
N LEU A 9 2.05 38.48 34.57
CA LEU A 9 1.88 37.33 35.46
C LEU A 9 0.49 36.72 35.43
N VAL A 10 -0.54 37.47 35.04
CA VAL A 10 -1.93 36.97 34.94
C VAL A 10 -2.25 36.47 33.53
N VAL A 11 -1.73 37.12 32.49
CA VAL A 11 -2.08 36.79 31.09
C VAL A 11 -1.33 35.53 30.60
N LEU A 12 -0.08 35.30 31.01
CA LEU A 12 0.69 34.13 30.59
C LEU A 12 0.10 32.77 31.03
N PRO A 13 -0.28 32.54 32.30
CA PRO A 13 -0.82 31.24 32.71
C PRO A 13 -2.23 30.98 32.16
N VAL A 14 -3.01 32.02 31.87
CA VAL A 14 -4.33 31.90 31.22
C VAL A 14 -4.19 31.40 29.77
N LEU A 15 -3.15 31.82 29.05
CA LEU A 15 -2.87 31.35 27.68
C LEU A 15 -2.34 29.91 27.63
N LEU A 16 -1.64 29.43 28.67
CA LEU A 16 -1.11 28.06 28.71
C LEU A 16 -2.09 27.01 29.29
N GLY A 17 -3.12 27.43 30.03
CA GLY A 17 -4.06 26.51 30.70
C GLY A 17 -5.13 25.87 29.81
N THR A 18 -5.25 26.27 28.54
CA THR A 18 -6.34 25.82 27.65
C THR A 18 -6.10 24.48 26.95
N ILE A 19 -4.96 23.81 27.18
CA ILE A 19 -4.55 22.62 26.39
C ILE A 19 -4.90 21.28 27.08
N SER A 20 -5.35 21.26 28.34
CA SER A 20 -5.40 20.00 29.14
C SER A 20 -6.78 19.42 29.45
N ALA A 21 -7.80 19.59 28.61
CA ALA A 21 -9.09 18.92 28.82
C ALA A 21 -9.56 18.20 27.54
N ALA A 22 -8.98 17.04 27.27
CA ALA A 22 -9.54 16.04 26.36
C ALA A 22 -9.12 14.64 26.80
N ALA A 23 -9.71 14.17 27.90
CA ALA A 23 -9.75 12.75 28.24
C ALA A 23 -11.05 12.50 29.02
N HIS A 24 -12.16 12.48 28.29
CA HIS A 24 -13.38 11.82 28.71
C HIS A 24 -13.47 10.59 27.81
N ALA A 25 -13.28 9.41 28.40
CA ALA A 25 -13.76 8.17 27.82
C ALA A 25 -15.01 7.85 28.63
N ASP A 26 -16.15 8.27 28.09
CA ASP A 26 -17.49 7.86 28.46
C ASP A 26 -17.83 6.63 27.59
N ASP A 27 -17.60 5.46 28.18
CA ASP A 27 -18.01 4.16 27.63
C ASP A 27 -19.48 3.93 27.95
N ASP A 28 -20.37 4.72 27.33
CA ASP A 28 -21.82 4.50 27.45
C ASP A 28 -22.45 4.82 26.09
N TRP A 29 -22.60 3.78 25.27
CA TRP A 29 -23.36 3.87 24.04
C TRP A 29 -24.49 2.86 24.11
N ASP A 30 -25.58 3.38 24.68
CA ASP A 30 -26.94 2.89 24.53
C ASP A 30 -27.23 2.48 23.08
N ASP A 31 -27.74 1.26 22.96
CA ASP A 31 -28.49 0.77 21.81
C ASP A 31 -29.73 1.63 21.60
N ASP A 32 -29.76 2.53 20.60
CA ASP A 32 -31.03 3.05 20.04
C ASP A 32 -30.89 3.61 18.60
N ASP A 33 -31.29 2.76 17.67
CA ASP A 33 -32.12 3.03 16.48
C ASP A 33 -32.09 4.44 15.84
N HIS A 34 -31.15 4.68 14.91
CA HIS A 34 -31.29 5.72 13.89
C HIS A 34 -31.11 5.19 12.47
N ARG A 35 -32.26 4.99 11.82
CA ARG A 35 -32.50 4.94 10.37
C ARG A 35 -31.60 5.89 9.57
N TYR A 36 -30.48 5.39 9.07
CA TYR A 36 -29.80 5.96 7.91
C TYR A 36 -29.70 4.92 6.81
N ALA A 37 -30.85 4.52 6.27
CA ALA A 37 -30.91 4.03 4.90
C ALA A 37 -30.52 5.21 4.00
N ARG A 38 -29.21 5.46 3.85
CA ARG A 38 -28.67 6.22 2.73
C ARG A 38 -29.12 5.49 1.48
N ARG A 39 -30.27 5.90 0.94
CA ARG A 39 -30.58 5.75 -0.48
C ARG A 39 -29.42 6.42 -1.22
N TYR A 40 -28.38 5.64 -1.51
CA TYR A 40 -27.49 5.97 -2.59
C TYR A 40 -28.42 6.19 -3.78
N LYS A 41 -28.55 7.44 -4.22
CA LYS A 41 -29.23 7.74 -5.48
C LYS A 41 -28.56 6.84 -6.51
N GLY A 42 -29.27 5.78 -6.94
CA GLY A 42 -28.92 5.01 -8.12
C GLY A 42 -28.95 6.00 -9.26
N GLY A 43 -27.77 6.52 -9.53
CA GLY A 43 -27.45 7.53 -10.52
C GLY A 43 -26.33 6.95 -11.37
N ASP A 44 -26.32 7.28 -12.66
CA ASP A 44 -25.25 6.88 -13.57
C ASP A 44 -23.89 7.30 -12.96
N TYR A 45 -23.11 6.33 -12.50
CA TYR A 45 -21.82 6.54 -11.86
C TYR A 45 -20.71 6.17 -12.85
N LYS A 46 -19.70 7.03 -12.96
CA LYS A 46 -18.54 6.78 -13.81
C LYS A 46 -17.25 7.02 -13.04
N GLU A 47 -16.35 6.07 -13.13
CA GLU A 47 -15.04 6.10 -12.49
C GLU A 47 -13.94 5.87 -13.55
N GLU A 48 -12.87 6.67 -13.51
CA GLU A 48 -11.68 6.47 -14.36
C GLU A 48 -10.42 6.46 -13.48
N PHE A 49 -9.66 5.36 -13.48
CA PHE A 49 -8.42 5.22 -12.71
C PHE A 49 -7.35 4.48 -13.49
N TRP A 50 -6.10 4.55 -13.02
CA TRP A 50 -4.95 3.89 -13.63
C TRP A 50 -4.42 2.80 -12.70
N VAL A 51 -4.19 1.61 -13.26
CA VAL A 51 -3.50 0.49 -12.60
C VAL A 51 -2.25 0.19 -13.42
N GLY A 52 -1.10 0.64 -12.92
CA GLY A 52 0.15 0.53 -13.65
C GLY A 52 0.09 1.21 -15.02
N ASN A 53 0.32 0.44 -16.08
CA ASN A 53 0.25 0.86 -17.48
C ASN A 53 -1.17 0.85 -18.06
N CYS A 54 -2.18 0.50 -17.27
CA CYS A 54 -3.55 0.31 -17.72
C CYS A 54 -4.49 1.39 -17.22
N LYS A 55 -5.24 2.01 -18.13
CA LYS A 55 -6.37 2.88 -17.81
C LYS A 55 -7.65 2.06 -17.73
N ILE A 56 -8.35 2.15 -16.61
CA ILE A 56 -9.62 1.47 -16.36
C ILE A 56 -10.72 2.52 -16.31
N LYS A 57 -11.81 2.29 -17.05
CA LYS A 57 -13.01 3.13 -17.03
C LYS A 57 -14.21 2.26 -16.68
N ARG A 58 -14.87 2.55 -15.57
CA ARG A 58 -16.07 1.85 -15.11
C ARG A 58 -17.27 2.76 -15.20
N LYS A 59 -18.38 2.23 -15.69
CA LYS A 59 -19.68 2.91 -15.79
C LYS A 59 -20.74 2.00 -15.18
N TRP A 60 -21.47 2.50 -14.22
CA TRP A 60 -22.66 1.89 -13.65
C TRP A 60 -23.84 2.74 -14.09
N LYS A 61 -24.79 2.13 -14.76
CA LYS A 61 -26.03 2.80 -15.14
C LYS A 61 -27.11 2.60 -14.07
N ASP A 62 -28.13 3.46 -14.08
CA ASP A 62 -29.29 3.38 -13.20
C ASP A 62 -30.04 2.04 -13.28
N ASN A 63 -30.02 1.40 -14.45
CA ASN A 63 -30.62 0.08 -14.67
C ASN A 63 -29.75 -1.09 -14.15
N GLY A 64 -28.63 -0.80 -13.49
CA GLY A 64 -27.66 -1.80 -13.03
C GLY A 64 -26.69 -2.30 -14.11
N GLU A 65 -26.75 -1.77 -15.34
CA GLU A 65 -25.81 -2.14 -16.40
C GLU A 65 -24.40 -1.64 -16.05
N TYR A 66 -23.46 -2.58 -15.95
CA TYR A 66 -22.06 -2.30 -15.67
C TYR A 66 -21.21 -2.46 -16.95
N LYS A 67 -20.37 -1.45 -17.25
CA LYS A 67 -19.37 -1.52 -18.31
C LYS A 67 -18.00 -1.14 -17.77
N GLU A 68 -17.02 -2.03 -17.94
CA GLU A 68 -15.60 -1.76 -17.68
C GLU A 68 -14.81 -1.80 -19.00
N GLU A 69 -14.14 -0.71 -19.33
CA GLU A 69 -13.14 -0.69 -20.39
C GLU A 69 -11.74 -0.65 -19.77
N ARG A 70 -10.88 -1.59 -20.14
CA ARG A 70 -9.47 -1.64 -19.76
C ARG A 70 -8.59 -1.36 -20.98
N LYS A 71 -7.77 -0.31 -20.92
CA LYS A 71 -6.81 0.06 -21.95
C LYS A 71 -5.40 0.06 -21.38
N CYS A 72 -4.65 -1.02 -21.61
CA CYS A 72 -3.25 -1.13 -21.24
C CYS A 72 -2.35 -0.58 -22.34
N LYS A 73 -1.39 0.27 -21.96
CA LYS A 73 -0.26 0.59 -22.83
C LYS A 73 0.69 -0.58 -22.82
N ASP A 74 1.19 -1.02 -23.97
CA ASP A 74 2.23 -2.05 -23.99
C ASP A 74 3.44 -1.60 -23.16
N ARG A 75 3.92 -2.49 -22.30
CA ARG A 75 5.24 -2.33 -21.70
C ARG A 75 6.27 -2.83 -22.71
N PRO A 76 7.40 -2.15 -22.88
CA PRO A 76 8.47 -2.70 -23.70
C PRO A 76 8.84 -4.08 -23.13
N VAL A 77 8.84 -5.10 -23.99
CA VAL A 77 9.36 -6.43 -23.63
C VAL A 77 10.85 -6.25 -23.38
N MET A 78 11.25 -6.32 -22.11
CA MET A 78 12.66 -6.36 -21.75
C MET A 78 13.17 -7.76 -22.11
N TYR A 79 14.05 -7.86 -23.09
CA TYR A 79 14.71 -9.13 -23.39
C TYR A 79 15.62 -9.48 -22.22
N GLN A 80 15.30 -10.56 -21.52
CA GLN A 80 16.17 -11.12 -20.49
C GLN A 80 16.98 -12.26 -21.12
N PRO A 81 18.31 -12.15 -21.20
CA PRO A 81 19.13 -13.22 -21.76
C PRO A 81 19.01 -14.49 -20.89
N PRO A 82 19.10 -15.70 -21.48
CA PRO A 82 19.11 -16.93 -20.71
C PRO A 82 20.33 -16.98 -19.78
N PRO A 83 20.24 -17.69 -18.63
CA PRO A 83 21.39 -17.84 -17.73
C PRO A 83 22.52 -18.61 -18.42
N ALA A 84 23.77 -18.25 -18.10
CA ALA A 84 24.94 -18.97 -18.58
C ALA A 84 24.97 -20.40 -17.99
N VAL A 85 25.21 -21.39 -18.86
CA VAL A 85 25.40 -22.79 -18.45
C VAL A 85 26.90 -23.07 -18.42
N TYR A 86 27.42 -23.45 -17.25
CA TYR A 86 28.80 -23.89 -17.08
C TYR A 86 28.84 -25.42 -17.04
N TYR A 87 29.61 -26.04 -17.95
CA TYR A 87 29.89 -27.46 -17.90
C TYR A 87 31.09 -27.72 -16.98
N GLN A 88 30.93 -28.59 -15.99
CA GLN A 88 32.09 -29.09 -15.25
C GLN A 88 32.80 -30.16 -16.08
N PRO A 89 34.14 -30.12 -16.19
CA PRO A 89 34.88 -31.18 -16.85
C PRO A 89 34.75 -32.48 -16.06
N GLU A 90 34.54 -33.59 -16.76
CA GLU A 90 34.49 -34.93 -16.17
C GLU A 90 35.88 -35.29 -15.58
N PRO A 91 35.95 -35.93 -14.40
CA PRO A 91 37.23 -36.31 -13.81
C PRO A 91 37.96 -37.33 -14.70
N ALA A 92 39.13 -36.95 -15.22
CA ALA A 92 40.02 -37.88 -15.89
C ALA A 92 40.74 -38.76 -14.86
N PHE A 93 40.56 -40.08 -14.96
CA PHE A 93 41.36 -41.04 -14.20
C PHE A 93 42.56 -41.50 -15.06
N VAL A 94 43.76 -41.42 -14.49
CA VAL A 94 44.99 -41.91 -15.15
C VAL A 94 45.28 -43.31 -14.61
N VAL A 95 45.12 -44.34 -15.46
CA VAL A 95 45.49 -45.72 -15.11
C VAL A 95 46.98 -45.91 -15.39
N SER A 96 47.80 -46.01 -14.34
CA SER A 96 49.20 -46.43 -14.47
C SER A 96 49.31 -47.96 -14.39
N PRO A 97 49.94 -48.63 -15.36
CA PRO A 97 50.14 -50.07 -15.29
C PRO A 97 51.24 -50.40 -14.27
N GLN A 98 50.98 -51.32 -13.34
CA GLN A 98 52.02 -51.93 -12.52
C GLN A 98 52.59 -53.15 -13.26
N VAL A 99 53.87 -53.07 -13.67
CA VAL A 99 54.59 -54.21 -14.26
C VAL A 99 55.19 -55.06 -13.14
N VAL A 100 54.78 -56.31 -13.03
CA VAL A 100 55.33 -57.30 -12.08
C VAL A 100 56.25 -58.25 -12.83
N ILE A 101 57.56 -58.18 -12.59
CA ILE A 101 58.55 -59.13 -13.11
C ILE A 101 58.72 -60.25 -12.07
N ARG A 102 58.58 -61.51 -12.50
CA ARG A 102 58.85 -62.70 -11.67
C ARG A 102 60.20 -63.31 -12.08
N PRO A 103 60.97 -63.86 -11.12
CA PRO A 103 62.29 -64.47 -11.39
C PRO A 103 62.19 -65.76 -12.21
#